data_AF-A0A8T0DTR1-F1
#
_entry.id   AF-A0A8T0DTR1-F1
#
_cell.length_a   1.000
_cell.length_b   1.000
_cell.length_c   1.000
_cell.angle_alpha   90.00
_cell.angle_beta   90.00
_cell.angle_gamma   90.00
#
_symmetry.space_group_name_H-M   'P 1'
#
loop_
_entity.id
_entity.type
_entity.pdbx_description
1 polymer ?
#
loop_
_entity_poly.entity_id
_entity_poly.type
_entity_poly.pdbx_seq_one_letter_code
_entity_poly.pdbx_strand_id
1 'polypeptide(L)'
;MFELASWSDIWNRTDEVIKHQVSGVEVHEKLNKFLLEFSRLQNEAFAAQKKLCEKYVIDAVKYFGGENSYGAAVNDFLRVTQLVVDTESLISGSYELQANGEFKHAIEDEKKRIKRWKHDRDKLTSEMKSQIRIIDEEIKRYRDKFRDMIRANEDYNRIEADKTHSQMEVDKAGVIALSLRF
;
A
#
# COMPACT_ATOMS: atom_id res chain seq x y z
N MET A 1 -15.01 13.39 9.09
CA MET A 1 -15.43 12.05 8.63
C MET A 1 -14.94 11.95 7.19
N PHE A 2 -13.88 11.19 6.92
CA PHE A 2 -13.43 10.96 5.54
C PHE A 2 -14.39 9.96 4.92
N GLU A 3 -15.23 10.38 3.98
CA GLU A 3 -15.95 9.45 3.12
C GLU A 3 -14.91 8.64 2.35
N LEU A 4 -14.79 7.36 2.70
CA LEU A 4 -14.02 6.42 1.91
C LEU A 4 -14.75 6.30 0.57
N ALA A 5 -14.14 6.84 -0.49
CA ALA A 5 -14.59 6.68 -1.86
C ALA A 5 -14.96 5.21 -2.09
N SER A 6 -16.10 4.96 -2.74
CA SER A 6 -16.57 3.61 -2.95
C SER A 6 -15.54 2.84 -3.80
N TRP A 7 -15.48 1.52 -3.67
CA TRP A 7 -14.56 0.71 -4.49
C TRP A 7 -14.77 0.91 -6.00
N SER A 8 -15.98 1.29 -6.42
CA SER A 8 -16.30 1.70 -7.79
C SER A 8 -15.72 3.04 -8.22
N ASP A 9 -15.26 3.90 -7.30
CA ASP A 9 -14.66 5.20 -7.61
C ASP A 9 -13.13 5.13 -7.75
N ILE A 10 -12.52 4.02 -7.33
CA ILE A 10 -11.06 3.82 -7.30
C ILE A 10 -10.59 2.69 -8.21
N TRP A 11 -11.49 2.04 -8.96
CA TRP A 11 -11.17 0.91 -9.84
C TRP A 11 -10.10 1.24 -10.90
N ASN A 12 -10.08 2.49 -11.38
CA ASN A 12 -9.10 3.00 -12.34
C ASN A 12 -7.86 3.64 -11.68
N ARG A 13 -7.83 3.71 -10.34
CA ARG A 13 -6.77 4.37 -9.54
C ARG A 13 -5.92 3.37 -8.75
N THR A 14 -5.93 2.10 -9.15
CA THR A 14 -5.23 1.01 -8.45
C THR A 14 -3.74 1.31 -8.23
N ASP A 15 -3.07 1.96 -9.18
CA ASP A 15 -1.66 2.34 -9.03
C ASP A 15 -1.43 3.41 -7.97
N GLU A 16 -2.36 4.36 -7.82
CA GLU A 16 -2.31 5.37 -6.77
C GLU A 16 -2.53 4.76 -5.39
N VAL A 17 -3.47 3.81 -5.28
CA VAL A 17 -3.74 3.07 -4.04
C VAL A 17 -2.51 2.27 -3.61
N ILE A 18 -1.88 1.56 -4.56
CA ILE A 18 -0.65 0.82 -4.28
C ILE A 18 0.48 1.76 -3.86
N LYS A 19 0.64 2.90 -4.55
CA LYS A 19 1.63 3.91 -4.18
C LYS A 19 1.38 4.45 -2.76
N HIS A 20 0.13 4.76 -2.43
CA HIS A 20 -0.26 5.20 -1.09
C HIS A 20 0.12 4.16 -0.02
N GLN A 21 -0.16 2.88 -0.27
CA GLN A 21 0.21 1.80 0.67
C GLN A 21 1.73 1.66 0.82
N VAL A 22 2.49 1.75 -0.27
CA VAL A 22 3.97 1.73 -0.22
C VAL A 22 4.49 2.90 0.62
N SER A 23 3.99 4.12 0.39
CA SER A 23 4.37 5.28 1.20
C SER A 23 3.96 5.14 2.66
N GLY A 24 2.81 4.52 2.95
CA GLY A 24 2.39 4.22 4.31
C GLY A 24 3.38 3.32 5.04
N VAL A 25 3.84 2.25 4.38
CA VAL A 25 4.89 1.37 4.92
C VAL A 25 6.18 2.13 5.20
N GLU A 26 6.64 2.99 4.28
CA GLU A 26 7.84 3.81 4.46
C GLU A 26 7.73 4.75 5.68
N VAL A 27 6.55 5.34 5.90
CA VAL A 27 6.30 6.18 7.09
C VAL A 27 6.37 5.35 8.37
N HIS A 28 5.77 4.15 8.38
CA HIS A 28 5.86 3.25 9.54
C HIS A 28 7.30 2.78 9.81
N GLU A 29 8.10 2.53 8.79
CA GLU A 29 9.53 2.23 8.96
C GLU A 29 10.32 3.39 9.57
N LYS A 30 10.04 4.62 9.12
CA LYS A 30 10.64 5.82 9.70
C LYS A 30 10.26 5.99 11.16
N LEU A 31 8.99 5.77 11.50
CA LEU A 31 8.53 5.79 12.89
C LEU A 31 9.23 4.71 13.73
N ASN A 32 9.37 3.50 13.18
CA ASN A 32 10.05 2.40 13.88
C ASN A 32 11.51 2.77 14.20
N LYS A 33 12.22 3.32 13.20
CA LYS A 33 13.59 3.79 13.38
C LYS A 33 13.68 4.93 14.39
N PHE A 34 12.75 5.89 14.34
CA PHE A 34 12.67 6.96 15.32
C PHE A 34 12.52 6.42 16.75
N LEU A 35 11.62 5.47 16.98
CA LEU A 35 11.43 4.88 18.32
C LEU A 35 12.70 4.21 18.85
N LEU A 36 13.43 3.48 18.00
CA LEU A 36 14.70 2.86 18.38
C LEU A 36 15.78 3.89 18.73
N GLU A 37 15.94 4.93 17.89
CA GLU A 37 16.92 5.99 18.13
C GLU A 37 16.56 6.82 19.37
N PHE A 38 15.28 7.13 19.56
CA PHE A 38 14.77 7.86 20.71
C PHE A 38 14.98 7.07 22.02
N SER A 39 14.64 5.79 22.03
CA SER A 39 14.88 4.89 23.16
C SER A 39 16.37 4.83 23.54
N ARG A 40 17.26 4.69 22.54
CA ARG A 40 18.70 4.68 22.77
C ARG A 40 19.18 5.97 23.46
N LEU A 41 18.74 7.13 22.95
CA LEU A 41 19.11 8.42 23.53
C LEU A 41 18.60 8.59 24.97
N GLN A 42 17.37 8.16 25.24
CA GLN A 42 16.81 8.20 26.59
C GLN A 42 17.58 7.27 27.54
N ASN A 43 17.88 6.04 27.13
CA ASN A 43 18.66 5.10 27.93
C ASN A 43 20.07 5.65 28.27
N GLU A 44 20.74 6.29 27.31
CA GLU A 44 22.03 6.95 27.54
C GLU A 44 21.93 8.10 28.56
N ALA A 45 20.88 8.93 28.45
CA ALA A 45 20.63 10.03 29.38
C ALA A 45 20.35 9.53 30.80
N PHE A 46 19.48 8.53 30.97
CA PHE A 46 19.16 7.96 32.28
C PHE A 46 20.38 7.28 32.92
N ALA A 47 21.18 6.56 32.13
CA ALA A 47 22.42 5.98 32.61
C ALA A 47 23.42 7.04 33.11
N ALA A 48 23.51 8.19 32.43
CA ALA A 48 24.36 9.31 32.86
C ALA A 48 23.84 9.98 34.15
N GLN A 49 22.52 10.19 34.25
CA GLN A 49 21.90 10.78 35.45
C GLN A 49 22.07 9.87 36.67
N LYS A 50 21.94 8.55 36.50
CA LYS A 50 22.19 7.57 37.56
C LYS A 50 23.62 7.63 38.08
N LYS A 51 24.61 7.60 37.18
CA LYS A 51 26.03 7.76 37.51
C LYS A 51 26.33 9.09 38.20
N LEU A 52 25.65 10.16 37.81
CA LEU A 52 25.79 11.46 38.46
C LEU A 52 25.34 11.37 39.92
N CYS A 53 24.19 10.75 40.18
CA CYS A 53 23.71 10.59 41.56
C CYS A 53 24.67 9.76 42.41
N GLU A 54 25.22 8.66 41.87
CA GLU A 54 26.21 7.81 42.56
C GLU A 54 27.50 8.57 42.86
N LYS A 55 27.96 9.42 41.93
CA LYS A 55 29.20 10.18 42.07
C LYS A 55 29.15 11.22 43.20
N TYR A 56 27.98 11.79 43.46
CA TYR A 56 27.81 12.90 44.41
C TYR A 56 27.30 12.47 45.79
N VAL A 57 27.18 11.16 46.05
CA VAL A 57 26.87 10.65 47.39
C VAL A 57 27.87 11.19 48.41
N ILE A 58 27.35 11.81 49.46
CA ILE A 58 28.12 12.41 50.55
C ILE A 58 28.51 11.32 51.55
N ASP A 59 29.81 11.15 51.74
CA ASP A 59 30.34 10.44 52.90
C ASP A 59 30.36 11.39 54.11
N ALA A 60 29.34 11.29 54.96
CA ALA A 60 29.16 12.19 56.09
C ALA A 60 30.31 12.10 57.11
N VAL A 61 30.88 10.91 57.31
CA VAL A 61 32.00 10.70 58.24
C VAL A 61 33.25 11.40 57.69
N LYS A 62 33.51 11.30 56.39
CA LYS A 62 34.65 11.97 55.75
C LYS A 62 34.55 13.50 55.76
N TYR A 63 33.35 14.05 55.53
CA TYR A 63 33.16 15.51 55.42
C TYR A 63 32.91 16.20 56.76
N PHE A 64 32.24 15.53 57.70
CA PHE A 64 31.77 16.14 58.94
C PHE A 64 32.32 15.46 60.21
N GLY A 65 33.10 14.39 60.09
CA GLY A 65 33.68 13.66 61.22
C GLY A 65 32.69 12.76 61.98
N GLY A 66 31.47 12.58 61.45
CA GLY A 66 30.41 11.78 62.07
C GLY A 66 29.09 11.86 61.31
N GLU A 67 28.02 11.36 61.92
CA GLU A 67 26.66 11.52 61.36
C GLU A 67 26.29 13.00 61.25
N ASN A 68 25.71 13.38 60.11
CA ASN A 68 25.37 14.77 59.81
C ASN A 68 24.08 14.86 59.01
N SER A 69 23.15 15.71 59.46
CA SER A 69 21.82 15.87 58.85
C SER A 69 21.86 16.50 57.45
N TYR A 70 22.84 17.35 57.14
CA TYR A 70 23.00 17.91 55.79
C TYR A 70 23.47 16.84 54.81
N GLY A 71 24.45 16.01 55.20
CA GLY A 71 24.89 14.87 54.39
C GLY A 71 23.76 13.87 54.16
N ALA A 72 22.97 13.57 55.19
CA ALA A 72 21.79 12.71 55.08
C ALA A 72 20.74 13.29 54.11
N ALA A 73 20.40 14.58 54.24
CA ALA A 73 19.42 15.24 53.37
C ALA A 73 19.85 15.25 51.89
N VAL A 74 21.13 15.51 51.60
CA VAL A 74 21.67 15.43 50.25
C VAL A 74 21.58 14.00 49.70
N ASN A 75 21.96 13.01 50.50
CA ASN A 75 21.89 11.61 50.09
C ASN A 75 20.45 11.14 49.87
N ASP A 76 19.50 11.57 50.69
CA ASP A 76 18.08 11.29 50.48
C ASP A 76 17.56 11.91 49.18
N PHE A 77 17.96 13.15 48.86
CA PHE A 77 17.62 13.79 47.59
C PHE A 77 18.20 13.04 46.39
N LEU A 78 19.47 12.62 46.47
CA LEU A 78 20.11 11.81 45.42
C LEU A 78 19.41 10.47 45.23
N ARG A 79 18.99 9.81 46.32
CA ARG A 79 18.23 8.56 46.28
C ARG A 79 16.87 8.75 45.60
N VAL A 80 16.12 9.79 45.97
CA VAL A 80 14.82 10.09 45.33
C VAL A 80 15.01 10.37 43.83
N THR A 81 16.06 11.12 43.47
CA THR A 81 16.38 11.38 42.07
C THR A 81 16.69 10.09 41.31
N GLN A 82 17.48 9.18 41.88
CA GLN A 82 17.74 7.87 41.27
C GLN A 82 16.46 7.05 41.06
N LEU A 83 15.54 7.06 42.03
CA LEU A 83 14.26 6.35 41.89
C LEU A 83 13.43 6.90 40.72
N VAL A 84 13.41 8.22 40.54
CA VAL A 84 12.74 8.85 39.38
C VAL A 84 13.41 8.42 38.08
N VAL A 85 14.73 8.50 37.99
CA VAL A 85 15.51 8.09 36.81
C VAL A 85 15.27 6.62 36.46
N ASP A 86 15.33 5.74 37.45
CA ASP A 86 15.09 4.30 37.26
C ASP A 86 13.66 4.04 36.77
N THR A 87 12.67 4.77 37.31
CA THR A 87 11.26 4.65 36.88
C THR A 87 11.06 5.13 35.45
N GLU A 88 11.60 6.29 35.08
CA GLU A 88 11.49 6.85 33.73
C GLU A 88 12.24 6.00 32.69
N SER A 89 13.32 5.32 33.09
CA SER A 89 14.05 4.40 32.21
C SER A 89 13.19 3.23 31.71
N LEU A 90 12.16 2.81 32.46
CA LEU A 90 11.23 1.77 32.04
C LEU A 90 10.40 2.19 30.81
N ILE A 91 10.05 3.48 30.72
CA ILE A 91 9.34 4.03 29.56
C ILE A 91 10.22 3.94 28.33
N SER A 92 11.52 4.27 28.47
CA SER A 92 12.48 4.16 27.37
C SER A 92 12.60 2.73 26.84
N GLY A 93 12.68 1.74 27.74
CA GLY A 93 12.68 0.32 27.37
C GLY A 93 11.39 -0.13 26.66
N SER A 94 10.25 0.47 26.99
CA SER A 94 8.97 0.17 26.33
C SER A 94 8.94 0.54 24.84
N TYR A 95 9.60 1.63 24.46
CA TYR A 95 9.70 2.03 23.06
C TYR A 95 10.50 1.01 22.23
N GLU A 96 11.59 0.50 22.79
CA GLU A 96 12.40 -0.54 22.14
C GLU A 96 11.62 -1.85 21.98
N LEU A 97 10.90 -2.27 23.04
CA LEU A 97 10.05 -3.46 22.99
C LEU A 97 8.94 -3.33 21.94
N GLN A 98 8.28 -2.17 21.89
CA GLN A 98 7.23 -1.92 20.89
C GLN A 98 7.80 -1.92 19.47
N ALA A 99 8.94 -1.24 19.26
CA ALA A 99 9.60 -1.14 17.97
C ALA A 99 10.13 -2.50 17.46
N ASN A 100 10.63 -3.36 18.34
CA ASN A 100 11.16 -4.67 17.96
C ASN A 100 10.10 -5.80 17.98
N GLY A 101 8.95 -5.57 18.59
CA GLY A 101 7.88 -6.55 18.71
C GLY A 101 6.83 -6.46 17.61
N GLU A 102 5.56 -6.33 18.02
CA GLU A 102 4.39 -6.36 17.13
C GLU A 102 4.44 -5.32 16.02
N PHE A 103 5.02 -4.14 16.27
CA PHE A 103 5.07 -3.07 15.28
C PHE A 103 5.95 -3.44 14.07
N LYS A 104 7.12 -4.04 14.31
CA LYS A 104 7.99 -4.54 13.24
C LYS A 104 7.34 -5.67 12.45
N HIS A 105 6.69 -6.61 13.15
CA HIS A 105 5.97 -7.70 12.49
C HIS A 105 4.82 -7.18 11.61
N ALA A 106 4.05 -6.20 12.09
CA ALA A 106 3.00 -5.56 11.30
C ALA A 106 3.53 -4.91 10.02
N ILE A 107 4.68 -4.23 10.09
CA ILE A 107 5.35 -3.65 8.91
C ILE A 107 5.78 -4.74 7.92
N GLU A 108 6.38 -5.82 8.40
CA GLU A 108 6.82 -6.95 7.56
C GLU A 108 5.65 -7.64 6.86
N ASP A 109 4.54 -7.83 7.56
CA ASP A 109 3.34 -8.44 6.99
C ASP A 109 2.65 -7.52 5.99
N GLU A 110 2.64 -6.21 6.23
CA GLU A 110 2.15 -5.24 5.24
C GLU A 110 2.98 -5.27 3.95
N LYS A 111 4.31 -5.35 4.05
CA LYS A 111 5.18 -5.52 2.88
C LYS A 111 4.83 -6.78 2.08
N LYS A 112 4.53 -7.89 2.75
CA LYS A 112 4.09 -9.15 2.10
C LYS A 112 2.72 -8.97 1.44
N ARG A 113 1.77 -8.29 2.09
CA ARG A 113 0.45 -7.97 1.53
C ARG A 113 0.57 -7.15 0.25
N ILE A 114 1.35 -6.07 0.25
CA ILE A 114 1.56 -5.21 -0.92
C ILE A 114 2.15 -5.99 -2.10
N LYS A 115 3.12 -6.88 -1.86
CA LYS A 115 3.69 -7.73 -2.92
C LYS A 115 2.64 -8.64 -3.56
N ARG A 116 1.79 -9.27 -2.74
CA ARG A 116 0.69 -10.12 -3.23
C ARG A 116 -0.32 -9.30 -4.03
N TRP A 117 -0.75 -8.15 -3.51
CA TRP A 117 -1.67 -7.27 -4.22
C TRP A 117 -1.15 -6.78 -5.57
N LYS A 118 0.14 -6.40 -5.66
CA LYS A 118 0.77 -6.05 -6.93
C LYS A 118 0.70 -7.21 -7.93
N HIS A 119 1.04 -8.41 -7.48
CA HIS A 119 0.97 -9.62 -8.30
C HIS A 119 -0.45 -9.92 -8.79
N ASP A 120 -1.44 -9.88 -7.89
CA ASP A 120 -2.83 -10.17 -8.23
C ASP A 120 -3.40 -9.12 -9.20
N ARG A 121 -3.08 -7.83 -8.98
CA ARG A 121 -3.42 -6.75 -9.93
C ARG A 121 -2.85 -7.03 -11.30
N ASP A 122 -1.57 -7.39 -11.41
CA ASP A 122 -0.91 -7.61 -12.69
C ASP A 122 -1.55 -8.77 -13.45
N LYS A 123 -1.89 -9.85 -12.74
CA LYS A 123 -2.61 -10.99 -13.29
C LYS A 123 -3.98 -10.59 -13.83
N LEU A 124 -4.81 -9.91 -13.03
CA LEU A 124 -6.15 -9.48 -13.42
C LEU A 124 -6.11 -8.47 -14.56
N THR A 125 -5.16 -7.54 -14.54
CA THR A 125 -4.98 -6.54 -15.61
C THR A 125 -4.58 -7.20 -16.93
N SER A 126 -3.73 -8.23 -16.88
CA SER A 126 -3.34 -9.01 -18.05
C SER A 126 -4.55 -9.73 -18.67
N GLU A 127 -5.35 -10.39 -17.83
CA GLU A 127 -6.56 -11.09 -18.25
C GLU A 127 -7.59 -10.12 -18.86
N MET A 128 -7.82 -8.97 -18.20
CA MET A 128 -8.71 -7.93 -18.71
C MET A 128 -8.26 -7.39 -20.07
N LYS A 129 -6.95 -7.12 -20.25
CA LYS A 129 -6.40 -6.68 -21.55
C LYS A 129 -6.58 -7.73 -22.65
N SER A 130 -6.47 -9.01 -22.30
CA SER A 130 -6.73 -10.11 -23.22
C SER A 130 -8.20 -10.11 -23.68
N GLN A 131 -9.13 -10.00 -22.73
CA GLN A 131 -10.56 -9.96 -23.04
C GLN A 131 -10.95 -8.74 -23.88
N ILE A 132 -10.39 -7.56 -23.58
CA ILE A 132 -10.60 -6.36 -24.38
C ILE A 132 -10.18 -6.58 -25.84
N ARG A 133 -9.02 -7.21 -26.08
CA ARG A 133 -8.57 -7.51 -27.45
C ARG A 133 -9.52 -8.43 -28.19
N ILE A 134 -10.01 -9.49 -27.53
CA ILE A 134 -10.98 -10.43 -28.12
C ILE A 134 -12.26 -9.68 -28.51
N ILE A 135 -12.76 -8.82 -27.62
CA ILE A 135 -13.95 -8.01 -27.88
C ILE A 135 -13.72 -7.02 -29.03
N ASP A 136 -12.59 -6.33 -29.07
CA ASP A 136 -12.26 -5.37 -30.14
C ASP A 136 -12.16 -6.06 -31.51
N GLU A 137 -11.53 -7.24 -31.57
CA GLU A 137 -11.49 -8.06 -32.77
C GLU A 137 -12.88 -8.49 -33.22
N GLU A 138 -13.73 -8.89 -32.28
CA GLU A 138 -15.09 -9.32 -32.57
C GLU A 138 -15.96 -8.15 -33.06
N ILE A 139 -15.86 -6.97 -32.44
CA ILE A 139 -16.50 -5.75 -32.90
C ILE A 139 -16.08 -5.43 -34.34
N LYS A 140 -14.78 -5.57 -34.66
CA LYS A 140 -14.28 -5.35 -36.02
C LYS A 140 -14.86 -6.38 -36.99
N ARG A 141 -14.84 -7.67 -36.65
CA ARG A 141 -15.43 -8.76 -37.46
C ARG A 141 -16.90 -8.51 -37.75
N TYR A 142 -17.69 -8.13 -36.74
CA TYR A 142 -19.09 -7.77 -36.92
C TYR A 142 -19.25 -6.57 -37.86
N ARG A 143 -18.49 -5.49 -37.66
CA ARG A 143 -18.55 -4.29 -38.52
C ARG A 143 -18.16 -4.57 -39.97
N ASP A 144 -17.20 -5.46 -40.21
CA ASP A 144 -16.81 -5.90 -41.55
C ASP A 144 -17.95 -6.72 -42.19
N LYS A 145 -18.48 -7.73 -41.46
CA LYS A 145 -19.61 -8.54 -41.92
C LYS A 145 -20.86 -7.72 -42.24
N PHE A 146 -21.19 -6.74 -41.40
CA PHE A 146 -22.31 -5.83 -41.65
C PHE A 146 -22.10 -4.99 -42.93
N ARG A 147 -20.89 -4.50 -43.19
CA ARG A 147 -20.58 -3.76 -44.43
C ARG A 147 -20.68 -4.65 -45.66
N ASP A 148 -20.20 -5.88 -45.58
CA ASP A 148 -20.28 -6.83 -46.70
C ASP A 148 -21.73 -7.23 -46.98
N MET A 149 -22.56 -7.42 -45.95
CA MET A 149 -23.99 -7.64 -46.11
C MET A 149 -24.67 -6.47 -46.84
N ILE A 150 -24.40 -5.22 -46.43
CA ILE A 150 -24.97 -4.03 -47.09
C ILE A 150 -24.58 -4.01 -48.57
N ARG A 151 -23.29 -4.19 -48.88
CA ARG A 151 -22.79 -4.22 -50.27
C ARG A 151 -23.43 -5.32 -51.10
N ALA A 152 -23.51 -6.54 -50.58
CA ALA A 152 -24.13 -7.67 -51.28
C ALA A 152 -25.62 -7.43 -51.56
N ASN A 153 -26.33 -6.79 -50.62
CA ASN A 153 -27.73 -6.43 -50.79
C ASN A 153 -27.91 -5.28 -51.82
N GLU A 154 -27.02 -4.29 -51.82
CA GLU A 154 -26.99 -3.23 -52.84
C GLU A 154 -26.68 -3.78 -54.24
N ASP A 155 -25.69 -4.67 -54.36
CA ASP A 155 -25.32 -5.32 -55.62
C ASP A 155 -26.45 -6.20 -56.16
N TYR A 156 -27.13 -6.97 -55.30
CA TYR A 156 -28.31 -7.75 -55.68
C TYR A 156 -29.42 -6.85 -56.22
N ASN A 157 -29.78 -5.79 -55.48
CA ASN A 157 -30.81 -4.84 -55.92
C ASN A 157 -30.47 -4.19 -57.27
N ARG A 158 -29.18 -3.91 -57.53
CA ARG A 158 -28.73 -3.36 -58.82
C ARG A 158 -28.87 -4.38 -59.94
N ILE A 159 -28.45 -5.63 -59.72
CA ILE A 159 -28.50 -6.72 -60.72
C ILE A 159 -29.95 -7.09 -61.04
N GLU A 160 -30.82 -7.16 -60.04
CA GLU A 160 -32.25 -7.46 -60.21
C GLU A 160 -32.98 -6.37 -61.02
N ALA A 161 -32.60 -5.10 -60.83
CA ALA A 161 -33.20 -3.98 -61.56
C ALA A 161 -32.77 -3.89 -63.03
N ASP A 162 -31.63 -4.48 -63.41
CA ASP A 162 -31.09 -4.44 -64.77
C ASP A 162 -31.60 -5.62 -65.62
N LYS A 163 -32.38 -5.29 -66.66
CA LYS A 163 -33.01 -6.25 -67.57
C LYS A 163 -32.03 -6.99 -68.48
N THR A 164 -30.74 -6.62 -68.48
CA THR A 164 -29.71 -7.26 -69.30
C THR A 164 -29.09 -8.49 -68.63
N HIS A 165 -29.27 -8.67 -67.32
CA HIS A 165 -28.81 -9.83 -66.59
C HIS A 165 -29.73 -11.04 -66.78
N SER A 166 -29.14 -12.25 -66.78
CA SER A 166 -29.90 -13.49 -66.84
C SER A 166 -30.51 -13.85 -65.49
N GLN A 167 -31.61 -14.62 -65.49
CA GLN A 167 -32.24 -15.07 -64.24
C GLN A 167 -31.27 -15.81 -63.32
N MET A 168 -30.36 -16.61 -63.89
CA MET A 168 -29.34 -17.33 -63.13
C MET A 168 -28.35 -16.38 -62.42
N GLU A 169 -28.01 -15.24 -63.03
CA GLU A 169 -27.15 -14.22 -62.41
C GLU A 169 -27.85 -13.49 -61.27
N VAL A 170 -29.15 -13.19 -61.44
CA VAL A 170 -30.00 -12.62 -60.40
C VAL A 170 -30.12 -13.57 -59.21
N ASP A 171 -30.41 -14.86 -59.46
CA ASP A 171 -30.54 -15.88 -58.42
C ASP A 171 -29.22 -16.07 -57.65
N LYS A 172 -28.08 -16.08 -58.36
CA LYS A 172 -26.76 -16.17 -57.75
C LYS A 172 -26.47 -14.98 -56.83
N ALA A 173 -26.77 -13.76 -57.27
CA ALA A 173 -26.61 -12.56 -56.45
C ALA A 173 -27.54 -12.58 -55.22
N GLY A 174 -28.78 -13.07 -55.39
CA GLY A 174 -29.74 -13.23 -54.29
C GLY A 174 -29.29 -14.23 -53.23
N VAL A 175 -28.74 -15.38 -53.64
CA VAL A 175 -28.17 -16.39 -52.71
C VAL A 175 -26.99 -15.81 -51.92
N ILE A 176 -26.14 -14.98 -52.54
CA ILE A 176 -25.01 -14.32 -51.86
C ILE A 176 -25.52 -13.30 -50.84
N ALA A 177 -26.49 -12.45 -51.22
CA ALA A 177 -27.08 -11.47 -50.31
C ALA A 177 -27.81 -12.13 -49.12
N LEU A 178 -28.53 -13.23 -49.36
CA LEU A 178 -29.23 -14.00 -48.34
C LEU A 178 -28.27 -14.74 -47.39
N SER A 179 -27.18 -15.31 -47.90
CA SER A 179 -26.20 -16.01 -47.05
C SER A 179 -25.42 -15.09 -46.10
N LEU A 180 -25.43 -13.78 -46.37
CA LEU A 180 -24.84 -12.75 -45.53
C LEU A 180 -25.85 -12.07 -44.59
N ARG A 181 -27.16 -12.26 -44.78
CA ARG A 181 -28.18 -11.89 -43.78
C ARG A 181 -28.09 -12.89 -42.61
N PHE A 182 -28.12 -12.36 -41.39
CA PHE A 182 -28.07 -13.15 -40.17
C PHE A 182 -29.20 -14.18 -40.11
#